data_AF-X1UHT9-F1
#
_entry.id   AF-X1UHT9-F1
#
_cell.length_a   1.000
_cell.length_b   1.000
_cell.length_c   1.000
_cell.angle_alpha   90.00
_cell.angle_beta   90.00
_cell.angle_gamma   90.00
#
_symmetry.space_group_name_H-M   'P 1'
#
loop_
_entity.id
_entity.type
_entity.pdbx_description
1 polymer ?
#
loop_
_entity_poly.entity_id
_entity_poly.type
_entity_poly.pdbx_seq_one_letter_code
_entity_poly.pdbx_strand_id
1 'polypeptide(L)'
;DGISTAIATPHQLGRFDGAYSTAEIRQAVADLNRVLSEQRIPLTVLPGADVRVDERIPQLLKSDRILTLADTGKYILLELPHVVFVDIEPLIKELVAVNVTPIISHPERHNTLNRRPKMLLKWLAH
;
A
#
# COMPACT_ATOMS: atom_id res chain seq x y z
N ASP A 1 -11.22 -20.88 0.45
CA ASP A 1 -11.25 -19.47 0.86
C ASP A 1 -12.12 -18.55 -0.01
N GLY A 2 -12.51 -18.95 -1.23
CA GLY A 2 -13.51 -18.20 -2.02
C GLY A 2 -13.01 -16.90 -2.68
N ILE A 3 -11.71 -16.64 -2.60
CA ILE A 3 -11.05 -15.46 -3.17
C ILE A 3 -10.94 -15.62 -4.69
N SER A 4 -11.56 -14.72 -5.44
CA SER A 4 -11.45 -14.61 -6.91
C SER A 4 -10.58 -13.45 -7.38
N THR A 5 -10.24 -12.53 -6.47
CA THR A 5 -9.42 -11.35 -6.78
C THR A 5 -8.49 -11.05 -5.62
N ALA A 6 -7.22 -10.83 -5.93
CA ALA A 6 -6.19 -10.42 -4.98
C ALA A 6 -5.45 -9.19 -5.51
N ILE A 7 -4.90 -8.38 -4.62
CA ILE A 7 -3.99 -7.30 -4.97
C ILE A 7 -2.59 -7.74 -4.54
N ALA A 8 -1.64 -7.74 -5.47
CA ALA A 8 -0.25 -7.96 -5.13
C ALA A 8 0.29 -6.72 -4.41
N THR A 9 0.87 -6.88 -3.23
CA THR A 9 1.42 -5.78 -2.44
C THR A 9 2.89 -6.03 -2.10
N PRO A 10 3.79 -6.14 -3.10
CA PRO A 10 5.22 -6.13 -2.83
C PRO A 10 5.59 -4.83 -2.12
N HIS A 11 6.64 -4.87 -1.31
CA HIS A 11 7.07 -3.70 -0.56
C HIS A 11 7.69 -2.64 -1.47
N GLN A 12 7.36 -1.38 -1.23
CA GLN A 12 8.05 -0.22 -1.81
C GLN A 12 8.50 0.74 -0.70
N LEU A 13 9.57 1.49 -0.97
CA LEU A 13 10.23 2.42 -0.03
C LEU A 13 10.86 1.73 1.19
N GLY A 14 11.45 2.52 2.10
CA GLY A 14 12.23 2.00 3.22
C GLY A 14 13.41 1.16 2.76
N ARG A 15 13.49 -0.09 3.20
CA ARG A 15 14.55 -1.03 2.77
C ARG A 15 14.44 -1.46 1.30
N PHE A 16 13.31 -1.19 0.65
CA PHE A 16 13.03 -1.52 -0.74
C PHE A 16 12.94 -0.26 -1.62
N ASP A 17 13.45 0.88 -1.16
CA ASP A 17 13.49 2.09 -1.99
C ASP A 17 14.31 1.84 -3.26
N GLY A 18 13.67 2.03 -4.42
CA GLY A 18 14.25 1.71 -5.73
C GLY A 18 14.36 0.22 -6.09
N ALA A 19 13.90 -0.71 -5.25
CA ALA A 19 14.01 -2.15 -5.52
C ALA A 19 13.02 -2.64 -6.59
N TYR A 20 11.84 -2.04 -6.65
CA TYR A 20 10.80 -2.37 -7.63
C TYR A 20 10.13 -1.09 -8.14
N SER A 21 10.20 -0.88 -9.45
CA SER A 21 9.44 0.17 -10.15
C SER A 21 7.98 -0.22 -10.32
N THR A 22 7.12 0.77 -10.51
CA THR A 22 5.69 0.57 -10.81
C THR A 22 5.49 -0.23 -12.10
N ALA A 23 6.32 -0.01 -13.12
CA ALA A 23 6.31 -0.76 -14.37
C ALA A 23 6.66 -2.25 -14.18
N GLU A 24 7.69 -2.57 -13.39
CA GLU A 24 8.06 -3.96 -13.09
C GLU A 24 6.94 -4.70 -12.35
N ILE A 25 6.29 -4.05 -11.38
CA ILE A 25 5.18 -4.65 -10.64
C ILE A 25 3.99 -4.90 -11.57
N ARG A 26 3.61 -3.93 -12.41
CA ARG A 26 2.53 -4.09 -13.39
C ARG A 26 2.82 -5.25 -14.36
N GLN A 27 4.05 -5.32 -14.86
CA GLN A 27 4.46 -6.39 -15.79
C GLN A 27 4.41 -7.76 -15.11
N ALA A 28 4.97 -7.90 -13.90
CA ALA A 28 4.94 -9.15 -13.16
C ALA A 28 3.51 -9.62 -12.85
N VAL A 29 2.59 -8.69 -12.56
CA VAL A 29 1.16 -9.00 -12.38
C VAL A 29 0.50 -9.42 -13.69
N ALA A 30 0.81 -8.78 -14.81
CA ALA A 30 0.31 -9.18 -16.13
C ALA A 30 0.78 -10.60 -16.50
N ASP A 31 2.06 -10.90 -16.28
CA ASP A 31 2.64 -12.22 -16.52
C ASP A 31 2.02 -13.30 -15.63
N LEU A 32 1.78 -12.99 -14.34
CA LEU A 32 1.10 -13.89 -13.42
C LEU A 32 -0.33 -14.17 -13.87
N ASN A 33 -1.12 -13.15 -14.24
CA ASN A 33 -2.48 -13.34 -14.73
C ASN A 33 -2.53 -14.20 -15.99
N ARG A 34 -1.57 -14.04 -16.91
CA ARG A 34 -1.45 -14.90 -18.09
C ARG A 34 -1.28 -16.37 -17.70
N VAL A 35 -0.36 -16.66 -16.78
CA VAL A 35 -0.11 -18.03 -16.29
C VAL A 35 -1.35 -18.57 -15.57
N LEU A 36 -2.01 -17.79 -14.70
CA LEU A 36 -3.23 -18.20 -14.01
C LEU A 36 -4.34 -18.57 -15.01
N SER A 37 -4.50 -17.76 -16.08
CA SER A 37 -5.46 -18.03 -17.15
C SER A 37 -5.13 -19.31 -17.93
N GLU A 38 -3.87 -19.52 -18.32
CA GLU A 38 -3.41 -20.73 -19.02
C GLU A 38 -3.66 -21.99 -18.19
N GLN A 39 -3.46 -21.91 -16.87
CA GLN A 39 -3.70 -22.99 -15.91
C GLN A 39 -5.17 -23.11 -15.48
N ARG A 40 -6.07 -22.28 -16.02
CA ARG A 40 -7.50 -22.24 -15.66
C ARG A 40 -7.74 -22.04 -14.15
N ILE A 41 -6.88 -21.27 -13.50
CA ILE A 41 -7.01 -20.90 -12.10
C ILE A 41 -7.90 -19.64 -12.04
N PRO A 42 -9.09 -19.68 -11.40
CA PRO A 42 -10.05 -18.59 -11.40
C PRO A 42 -9.68 -17.50 -10.39
N LEU A 43 -8.48 -16.91 -10.54
CA LEU A 43 -7.96 -15.83 -9.71
C LEU A 43 -7.47 -14.70 -10.61
N THR A 44 -7.89 -13.48 -10.30
CA THR A 44 -7.34 -12.26 -10.90
C THR A 44 -6.44 -11.56 -9.90
N VAL A 45 -5.24 -11.19 -10.31
CA VAL A 45 -4.30 -10.41 -9.51
C VAL A 45 -4.26 -8.98 -10.04
N LEU A 46 -4.38 -7.99 -9.16
CA LEU A 46 -4.26 -6.57 -9.49
C LEU A 46 -2.95 -6.01 -8.93
N PRO A 47 -2.34 -5.02 -9.60
CA PRO A 47 -1.12 -4.39 -9.12
C PRO A 47 -1.38 -3.53 -7.86
N GLY A 48 -0.36 -3.42 -7.02
CA GLY A 48 -0.38 -2.62 -5.80
C GLY A 48 0.98 -2.64 -5.13
N ALA A 49 1.05 -2.06 -3.94
CA ALA A 49 2.25 -2.09 -3.11
C ALA A 49 1.88 -1.94 -1.63
N ASP A 50 2.70 -2.52 -0.75
CA ASP A 50 2.73 -2.18 0.67
C ASP A 50 3.81 -1.10 0.85
N VAL A 51 3.39 0.16 0.93
CA VAL A 51 4.29 1.31 0.83
C VAL A 51 4.71 1.73 2.22
N ARG A 52 6.01 1.67 2.51
CA ARG A 52 6.56 2.21 3.75
C ARG A 52 6.27 3.71 3.84
N VAL A 53 5.77 4.16 4.99
CA VAL A 53 5.54 5.58 5.25
C VAL A 53 6.79 6.40 4.98
N ASP A 54 6.62 7.47 4.20
CA ASP A 54 7.65 8.38 3.75
C ASP A 54 7.01 9.74 3.43
N GLU A 55 7.69 10.83 3.72
CA GLU A 55 7.18 12.20 3.45
C GLU A 55 7.05 12.50 1.95
N ARG A 56 7.80 11.78 1.11
CA ARG A 56 7.83 11.97 -0.35
C ARG A 56 6.63 11.35 -1.06
N ILE A 57 5.76 10.61 -0.36
CA ILE A 57 4.66 9.84 -0.96
C ILE A 57 3.79 10.68 -1.91
N PRO A 58 3.33 11.90 -1.58
CA PRO A 58 2.51 12.70 -2.49
C PRO A 58 3.22 12.97 -3.84
N GLN A 59 4.51 13.29 -3.82
CA GLN A 59 5.30 13.53 -5.03
C GLN A 59 5.60 12.23 -5.78
N LEU A 60 5.86 11.14 -5.07
CA LEU A 60 6.11 9.82 -5.65
C LEU A 60 4.86 9.24 -6.33
N LEU A 61 3.67 9.46 -5.78
CA LEU A 61 2.40 9.13 -6.44
C LEU A 61 2.23 9.95 -7.73
N LYS A 62 2.44 11.28 -7.65
CA LYS A 62 2.33 12.17 -8.81
C LYS A 62 3.29 11.81 -9.96
N SER A 63 4.45 11.27 -9.63
CA SER A 63 5.49 10.87 -10.60
C SER A 63 5.49 9.38 -10.95
N ASP A 64 4.43 8.65 -10.57
CA ASP A 64 4.26 7.21 -10.83
C ASP A 64 5.44 6.35 -10.36
N ARG A 65 5.99 6.68 -9.19
CA ARG A 65 7.14 5.97 -8.57
C ARG A 65 6.74 4.93 -7.55
N ILE A 66 5.51 5.00 -7.03
CA ILE A 66 4.90 4.04 -6.12
C ILE A 66 3.47 3.73 -6.56
N LEU A 67 2.97 2.54 -6.20
CA LEU A 67 1.62 2.11 -6.57
C LEU A 67 0.60 2.35 -5.47
N THR A 68 -0.62 2.65 -5.90
CA THR A 68 -1.83 2.50 -5.09
C THR A 68 -2.38 1.09 -5.23
N LEU A 69 -3.26 0.68 -4.32
CA LEU A 69 -3.99 -0.59 -4.42
C LEU A 69 -4.85 -0.61 -5.68
N ALA A 70 -4.71 -1.71 -6.43
CA ALA A 70 -5.32 -1.92 -7.74
C ALA A 70 -4.94 -0.86 -8.78
N ASP A 71 -3.89 -0.06 -8.53
CA ASP A 71 -3.41 1.02 -9.41
C ASP A 71 -4.52 1.99 -9.85
N THR A 72 -5.45 2.28 -8.93
CA THR A 72 -6.63 3.11 -9.19
C THR A 72 -6.45 4.58 -8.82
N GLY A 73 -5.36 4.92 -8.14
CA GLY A 73 -5.14 6.24 -7.56
C GLY A 73 -5.99 6.55 -6.33
N LYS A 74 -6.79 5.59 -5.84
CA LYS A 74 -7.79 5.85 -4.78
C LYS A 74 -7.37 5.42 -3.39
N TYR A 75 -6.71 4.27 -3.25
CA TYR A 75 -6.33 3.71 -1.95
C TYR A 75 -4.84 3.40 -1.91
N ILE A 76 -4.13 3.84 -0.86
CA ILE A 76 -2.72 3.49 -0.65
C ILE A 76 -2.58 2.67 0.62
N LEU A 77 -1.87 1.55 0.55
CA LEU A 77 -1.54 0.73 1.71
C LEU A 77 -0.23 1.23 2.32
N LEU A 78 -0.27 1.62 3.59
CA LEU A 78 0.83 2.25 4.30
C LEU A 78 1.38 1.35 5.42
N GLU A 79 2.66 0.98 5.32
CA GLU A 79 3.38 0.25 6.35
C GLU A 79 4.07 1.21 7.32
N LEU A 80 3.78 1.06 8.62
CA LEU A 80 4.42 1.83 9.68
C LEU A 80 5.80 1.28 10.08
N PRO A 81 6.73 2.13 10.55
CA PRO A 81 7.93 1.68 11.23
C PRO A 81 7.66 0.79 12.45
N HIS A 82 8.24 -0.41 12.45
CA HIS A 82 8.04 -1.41 13.51
C HIS A 82 8.62 -1.00 14.86
N VAL A 83 9.69 -0.21 14.87
CA VAL A 83 10.49 0.11 16.08
C VAL A 83 10.11 1.45 16.69
N VAL A 84 9.76 2.44 15.86
CA VAL A 84 9.51 3.81 16.30
C VAL A 84 8.09 4.19 15.91
N PHE A 85 7.33 4.71 16.87
CA PHE A 85 6.03 5.30 16.56
C PHE A 85 6.25 6.65 15.87
N VAL A 86 5.72 6.77 14.66
CA VAL A 86 5.66 8.03 13.91
C VAL A 86 4.20 8.42 13.77
N ASP A 87 3.88 9.65 14.09
CA ASP A 87 2.54 10.18 13.86
C ASP A 87 2.38 10.62 12.40
N ILE A 88 1.57 9.89 11.65
CA ILE A 88 1.40 10.10 10.21
C ILE A 88 0.15 10.93 9.88
N GLU A 89 -0.48 11.54 10.87
CA GLU A 89 -1.66 12.41 10.66
C GLU A 89 -1.42 13.52 9.61
N PRO A 90 -0.25 14.20 9.56
CA PRO A 90 0.01 15.19 8.51
C PRO A 90 -0.03 14.58 7.10
N LEU A 91 0.62 13.42 6.92
CA LEU A 91 0.61 12.70 5.64
C LEU A 91 -0.81 12.25 5.25
N ILE A 92 -1.60 11.77 6.22
CA ILE A 92 -3.01 11.38 5.97
C ILE A 92 -3.81 12.57 5.43
N LYS A 93 -3.67 13.75 6.05
CA LYS A 93 -4.36 14.97 5.60
C LYS A 93 -3.96 15.35 4.16
N GLU A 94 -2.67 15.27 3.83
CA GLU A 94 -2.19 15.55 2.48
C GLU A 94 -2.77 14.59 1.45
N LEU A 95 -2.81 13.29 1.76
CA LEU A 95 -3.37 12.26 0.88
C LEU A 95 -4.87 12.44 0.66
N VAL A 96 -5.63 12.65 1.73
CA VAL A 96 -7.08 12.90 1.66
C VAL A 96 -7.38 14.15 0.84
N ALA A 97 -6.58 15.22 1.00
CA ALA A 97 -6.74 16.46 0.23
C ALA A 97 -6.58 16.26 -1.29
N VAL A 98 -5.88 15.20 -1.72
CA VAL A 98 -5.73 14.81 -3.13
C VAL A 98 -6.56 13.57 -3.50
N ASN A 99 -7.61 13.25 -2.71
CA ASN A 99 -8.52 12.13 -2.91
C ASN A 99 -7.87 10.73 -2.87
N VAL A 100 -6.76 10.58 -2.16
CA VAL A 100 -6.12 9.29 -1.88
C VAL A 100 -6.43 8.88 -0.45
N THR A 101 -7.10 7.75 -0.26
CA THR A 101 -7.46 7.21 1.05
C THR A 101 -6.37 6.27 1.57
N PRO A 102 -5.70 6.58 2.69
CA PRO A 102 -4.72 5.68 3.28
C PRO A 102 -5.38 4.50 3.99
N ILE A 103 -4.81 3.31 3.84
CA ILE A 103 -5.12 2.09 4.59
C ILE A 103 -3.86 1.71 5.35
N ILE A 104 -3.94 1.60 6.68
CA ILE A 104 -2.76 1.24 7.49
C ILE A 104 -2.60 -0.27 7.47
N SER A 105 -1.42 -0.75 7.05
CA SER A 105 -1.13 -2.17 7.01
C SER A 105 -0.81 -2.69 8.42
N HIS A 106 -1.48 -3.78 8.79
CA HIS A 106 -1.24 -4.56 10.01
C HIS A 106 -1.01 -3.72 11.30
N PRO A 107 -1.85 -2.72 11.62
CA PRO A 107 -1.61 -1.82 12.76
C PRO A 107 -1.49 -2.56 14.11
N GLU A 108 -2.08 -3.74 14.23
CA GLU A 108 -1.97 -4.63 15.39
C GLU A 108 -0.55 -5.16 15.62
N ARG A 109 0.30 -5.20 14.59
CA ARG A 109 1.71 -5.62 14.70
C ARG A 109 2.61 -4.53 15.26
N HIS A 110 2.17 -3.28 15.26
CA HIS A 110 2.94 -2.18 15.81
C HIS A 110 2.77 -2.12 17.33
N ASN A 111 3.84 -2.36 18.09
CA ASN A 111 3.83 -2.45 19.56
C ASN A 111 3.08 -1.30 20.26
N THR A 112 3.36 -0.05 19.88
CA THR A 112 2.69 1.13 20.47
C THR A 112 1.20 1.16 20.19
N LEU A 113 0.77 0.93 18.94
CA LEU A 113 -0.63 0.95 18.54
C LEU A 113 -1.40 -0.21 19.15
N ASN A 114 -0.81 -1.41 19.20
CA ASN A 114 -1.41 -2.57 19.84
C ASN A 114 -1.68 -2.31 21.35
N ARG A 115 -0.74 -1.66 22.05
CA ARG A 115 -0.92 -1.27 23.46
C ARG A 115 -1.86 -0.09 23.65
N ARG A 116 -2.05 0.76 22.64
CA ARG A 116 -2.81 2.01 22.71
C ARG A 116 -3.66 2.22 21.44
N PRO A 117 -4.66 1.35 21.17
CA PRO A 117 -5.41 1.40 19.92
C PRO A 117 -6.21 2.69 19.73
N LYS A 118 -6.56 3.39 20.83
CA LYS A 118 -7.21 4.71 20.78
C LYS A 118 -6.40 5.77 20.03
N MET A 119 -5.09 5.57 19.86
CA MET A 119 -4.25 6.46 19.05
C MET A 119 -4.65 6.46 17.57
N LEU A 120 -5.31 5.42 17.08
CA LEU A 120 -5.82 5.33 15.71
C LEU A 120 -7.02 6.26 15.46
N LEU A 121 -7.78 6.63 16.50
CA LEU A 121 -9.03 7.38 16.34
C LEU A 121 -8.82 8.74 15.68
N LYS A 122 -7.69 9.40 15.92
CA LYS A 122 -7.36 10.69 15.28
C LYS A 122 -7.09 10.55 13.77
N TRP A 123 -6.68 9.37 13.32
CA TRP A 123 -6.43 9.11 11.90
C TRP A 123 -7.74 8.86 11.12
N LEU A 124 -8.80 8.41 11.80
CA LEU A 124 -10.13 8.20 11.21
C LEU A 124 -10.95 9.50 11.06
N ALA A 125 -10.46 10.62 11.57
CA ALA A 125 -11.18 11.90 11.56
C ALA A 125 -11.00 12.70 10.26
N HIS A 126 -10.29 12.14 9.27
CA HIS A 126 -9.97 12.72 7.97
C HIS A 126 -10.42 11.77 6.87
#